data_AF-A0A3D4X4V6-F1
#
_entry.id   AF-A0A3D4X4V6-F1
#
_cell.length_a   1.000
_cell.length_b   1.000
_cell.length_c   1.000
_cell.angle_alpha   90.00
_cell.angle_beta   90.00
_cell.angle_gamma   90.00
#
_symmetry.space_group_name_H-M   'P 1'
#
loop_
_entity.id
_entity.type
_entity.pdbx_description
1 polymer ?
#
loop_
_entity_poly.entity_id
_entity_poly.type
_entity_poly.pdbx_seq_one_letter_code
_entity_poly.pdbx_strand_id
1 'polypeptide(L)'
;MGKQEYTPEMIEAMKDDVNLGMALEEIKANIEEQLKKCGLYYRLFSRVKGSRSLAQKIAGGNYGFAENQRRVQDLIGVRIVLYYSDDLSPCRNILEKTFAQNGSWSVNERTVNQFQATKINGVFEIPQRLLELVREDTWKLPVDATFEVQIRTVLFEGWHEIEHDMRYKDVKNNRRNLWKGNQELARTMNSILASLELCDWSLSSLFENLARKHLEKKNWELMLRSRYRLRMEEAPMKPELAAYLDENEDVARLFFNCDKVKMVNALMDENVHTRLTFDVLMKVLNDTYVHDAQVARILADTRLVVYEPVKRKKMFRPLENRTTFQLDVALNGPETSPEETRQLFETAARIIYSWGRYKYRAIFPEAPEGIEDFRGRRPGYELHVEYDEDSNCFLLDCSRIDSKMPGTLWFTESRIENKNGRLLFFVINTSSAPETEVAKISFRKPKFVDRIREQMEFYDVVRMPSQLTVIETEEERKRLENLIVHPARCLPVILVNWDVQSGRFMIHADKLLNTVGAFCHVYADRTRQNGAVGVYWPDGRESHFSREDILNSRFEYNRKVFTAEQIYELPFRHKLVDMVRACNNGRLK
;
A
#
# COMPACT_ATOMS: atom_id res chain seq x y z
N MET A 1 27.26 -38.77 -11.24
CA MET A 1 26.60 -38.02 -10.14
C MET A 1 25.37 -37.34 -10.70
N GLY A 2 24.19 -37.64 -10.16
CA GLY A 2 22.93 -37.04 -10.64
C GLY A 2 22.93 -35.53 -10.43
N LYS A 3 22.35 -34.77 -11.37
CA LYS A 3 22.08 -33.34 -11.15
C LYS A 3 21.17 -33.22 -9.94
N GLN A 4 21.63 -32.58 -8.87
CA GLN A 4 20.78 -32.24 -7.73
C GLN A 4 19.69 -31.28 -8.25
N GLU A 5 18.45 -31.74 -8.22
CA GLU A 5 17.30 -30.96 -8.67
C GLU A 5 16.81 -30.08 -7.50
N TYR A 6 16.68 -28.78 -7.73
CA TYR A 6 16.23 -27.83 -6.70
C TYR A 6 14.77 -27.47 -6.95
N THR A 7 13.85 -28.06 -6.18
CA THR A 7 12.42 -27.70 -6.27
C THR A 7 12.17 -26.34 -5.61
N PRO A 8 11.09 -25.62 -5.97
CA PRO A 8 10.72 -24.37 -5.32
C PRO A 8 10.61 -24.47 -3.80
N GLU A 9 10.07 -25.58 -3.28
CA GLU A 9 9.85 -25.83 -1.85
C GLU A 9 11.17 -26.04 -1.10
N MET A 10 12.12 -26.76 -1.72
CA MET A 10 13.47 -26.92 -1.16
C MET A 10 14.20 -25.58 -1.07
N ILE A 11 14.10 -24.77 -2.13
CA ILE A 11 14.68 -23.43 -2.12
C ILE A 11 14.02 -22.56 -1.05
N GLU A 12 12.70 -22.60 -0.90
CA GLU A 12 11.99 -21.81 0.12
C GLU A 12 12.40 -22.19 1.56
N ALA A 13 12.72 -23.46 1.82
CA ALA A 13 13.21 -23.89 3.13
C ALA A 13 14.66 -23.44 3.44
N MET A 14 15.50 -23.37 2.40
CA MET A 14 16.93 -23.02 2.52
C MET A 14 17.19 -21.51 2.40
N LYS A 15 16.40 -20.81 1.58
CA LYS A 15 16.58 -19.41 1.25
C LYS A 15 15.99 -18.52 2.35
N ASP A 16 16.86 -17.77 2.99
CA ASP A 16 16.50 -16.84 4.06
C ASP A 16 15.95 -15.53 3.49
N ASP A 17 14.69 -15.58 3.05
CA ASP A 17 14.01 -14.43 2.44
C ASP A 17 13.96 -13.19 3.34
N VAL A 18 13.91 -13.38 4.67
CA VAL A 18 13.83 -12.29 5.63
C VAL A 18 15.14 -11.51 5.69
N ASN A 19 16.26 -12.20 5.94
CA ASN A 19 17.56 -11.53 6.06
C ASN A 19 18.09 -11.07 4.70
N LEU A 20 17.79 -11.77 3.60
CA LEU A 20 18.05 -11.26 2.25
C LEU A 20 17.26 -9.96 1.97
N GLY A 21 16.02 -9.86 2.47
CA GLY A 21 15.23 -8.63 2.40
C GLY A 21 15.85 -7.48 3.19
N MET A 22 16.38 -7.76 4.39
CA MET A 22 17.11 -6.76 5.19
C MET A 22 18.40 -6.30 4.51
N ALA A 23 19.20 -7.24 3.99
CA ALA A 23 20.41 -6.93 3.24
C ALA A 23 20.10 -6.08 2.00
N LEU A 24 19.01 -6.40 1.29
CA LEU A 24 18.57 -5.62 0.13
C LEU A 24 18.21 -4.18 0.49
N GLU A 25 17.44 -3.96 1.56
CA GLU A 25 17.05 -2.60 1.96
C GLU A 25 18.27 -1.77 2.38
N GLU A 26 19.27 -2.40 3.00
CA GLU A 26 20.51 -1.73 3.37
C GLU A 26 21.39 -1.40 2.15
N ILE A 27 21.58 -2.33 1.21
CA ILE A 27 22.29 -2.08 -0.05
C ILE A 27 21.60 -0.94 -0.82
N LYS A 28 20.26 -0.99 -0.92
CA LYS A 28 19.46 0.05 -1.55
C LYS A 28 19.64 1.40 -0.86
N ALA A 29 19.60 1.45 0.47
CA ALA A 29 19.79 2.69 1.22
C ALA A 29 21.16 3.33 0.95
N ASN A 30 22.24 2.52 0.93
CA ASN A 30 23.58 2.99 0.59
C ASN A 30 23.65 3.54 -0.85
N ILE A 31 23.07 2.83 -1.83
CA ILE A 31 23.00 3.33 -3.21
C ILE A 31 22.23 4.65 -3.28
N GLU A 32 21.07 4.74 -2.62
CA GLU A 32 20.28 5.98 -2.59
C GLU A 32 21.05 7.15 -2.00
N GLU A 33 21.78 6.90 -0.91
CA GLU A 33 22.58 7.91 -0.23
C GLU A 33 23.63 8.49 -1.17
N GLN A 34 24.40 7.64 -1.86
CA GLN A 34 25.44 8.09 -2.78
C GLN A 34 24.87 8.82 -4.00
N LEU A 35 23.77 8.31 -4.59
CA LEU A 35 23.14 8.98 -5.73
C LEU A 35 22.51 10.33 -5.36
N LYS A 36 21.90 10.43 -4.16
CA LYS A 36 21.35 11.69 -3.62
C LYS A 36 22.46 12.70 -3.34
N LYS A 37 23.57 12.26 -2.74
CA LYS A 37 24.75 13.09 -2.49
C LYS A 37 25.25 13.71 -3.79
N CYS A 38 25.36 12.93 -4.86
CA CYS A 38 25.78 13.44 -6.17
C CYS A 38 24.69 14.22 -6.93
N GLY A 39 23.48 14.37 -6.36
CA GLY A 39 22.38 15.11 -6.97
C GLY A 39 21.77 14.45 -8.22
N LEU A 40 21.97 13.15 -8.46
CA LEU A 40 21.46 12.52 -9.69
C LEU A 40 19.93 12.38 -9.68
N TYR A 41 19.31 12.48 -10.85
CA TYR A 41 17.88 12.18 -11.03
C TYR A 41 17.70 10.69 -11.29
N TYR A 42 17.12 9.97 -10.32
CA TYR A 42 16.96 8.52 -10.42
C TYR A 42 15.66 8.00 -9.80
N ARG A 43 15.33 6.75 -10.13
CA ARG A 43 14.44 5.86 -9.40
C ARG A 43 15.14 4.53 -9.16
N LEU A 44 14.91 3.93 -8.00
CA LEU A 44 15.40 2.59 -7.68
C LEU A 44 14.26 1.60 -7.63
N PHE A 45 14.46 0.46 -8.27
CA PHE A 45 13.66 -0.74 -8.07
C PHE A 45 14.56 -1.81 -7.51
N SER A 46 14.06 -2.59 -6.58
CA SER A 46 14.84 -3.65 -5.95
C SER A 46 13.97 -4.86 -5.68
N ARG A 47 14.57 -6.05 -5.70
CA ARG A 47 13.89 -7.29 -5.33
C ARG A 47 14.87 -8.37 -4.90
N VAL A 48 14.40 -9.25 -4.02
CA VAL A 48 14.97 -10.58 -3.84
C VAL A 48 14.29 -11.53 -4.84
N LYS A 49 15.06 -12.40 -5.49
CA LYS A 49 14.53 -13.35 -6.46
C LYS A 49 13.64 -14.38 -5.75
N GLY A 50 12.39 -14.52 -6.20
CA GLY A 50 11.47 -15.50 -5.63
C GLY A 50 11.91 -16.95 -5.87
N SER A 51 11.62 -17.84 -4.92
CA SER A 51 12.10 -19.24 -4.89
C SER A 51 11.73 -20.02 -6.16
N ARG A 52 10.51 -19.86 -6.67
CA ARG A 52 10.07 -20.47 -7.94
C ARG A 52 10.89 -20.00 -9.14
N SER A 53 11.19 -18.71 -9.23
CA SER A 53 12.00 -18.16 -10.32
C SER A 53 13.47 -18.56 -10.21
N LEU A 54 13.98 -18.74 -8.98
CA LEU A 54 15.32 -19.27 -8.76
C LEU A 54 15.41 -20.75 -9.18
N ALA A 55 14.46 -21.59 -8.76
CA ALA A 55 14.37 -23.00 -9.18
C ALA A 55 14.37 -23.14 -10.71
N GLN A 56 13.51 -22.39 -11.40
CA GLN A 56 13.45 -22.37 -12.87
C GLN A 56 14.77 -21.93 -13.52
N LYS A 57 15.48 -20.97 -12.91
CA LYS A 57 16.75 -20.49 -13.43
C LYS A 57 17.85 -21.55 -13.31
N ILE A 58 17.88 -22.26 -12.17
CA ILE A 58 18.83 -23.36 -11.92
C ILE A 58 18.55 -24.56 -12.82
N ALA A 59 17.27 -24.94 -12.95
CA ALA A 59 16.82 -26.04 -13.81
C ALA A 59 17.20 -25.84 -15.29
N GLY A 60 17.42 -24.60 -15.73
CA GLY A 60 17.93 -24.27 -17.07
C GLY A 60 19.34 -24.81 -17.37
N GLY A 61 20.05 -25.41 -16.41
CA GLY A 61 21.26 -26.20 -16.63
C GLY A 61 22.58 -25.42 -16.64
N ASN A 62 22.52 -24.10 -16.80
CA ASN A 62 23.71 -23.23 -16.80
C ASN A 62 24.26 -22.91 -15.40
N TYR A 63 23.49 -23.25 -14.35
CA TYR A 63 23.83 -22.90 -12.97
C TYR A 63 23.98 -24.14 -12.08
N GLY A 64 25.01 -24.15 -11.24
CA GLY A 64 25.34 -25.27 -10.36
C GLY A 64 26.70 -25.11 -9.68
N PHE A 65 27.19 -26.21 -9.10
CA PHE A 65 28.49 -26.26 -8.40
C PHE A 65 29.61 -26.94 -9.20
N ALA A 66 29.30 -27.49 -10.38
CA ALA A 66 30.32 -28.10 -11.23
C ALA A 66 31.26 -27.04 -11.84
N GLU A 67 32.48 -27.45 -12.17
CA GLU A 67 33.57 -26.58 -12.67
C GLU A 67 33.20 -25.77 -13.93
N ASN A 68 32.28 -26.28 -14.73
CA ASN A 68 31.76 -25.70 -15.97
C ASN A 68 30.40 -25.00 -15.82
N GLN A 69 29.86 -24.87 -14.59
CA GLN A 69 28.61 -24.18 -14.31
C GLN A 69 28.85 -22.87 -13.55
N ARG A 70 28.03 -21.86 -13.84
CA ARG A 70 28.09 -20.58 -13.12
C ARG A 70 27.18 -20.62 -11.90
N ARG A 71 27.37 -19.70 -10.96
CA ARG A 71 26.41 -19.48 -9.87
C ARG A 71 25.50 -18.31 -10.21
N VAL A 72 24.32 -18.29 -9.59
CA VAL A 72 23.32 -17.26 -9.83
C VAL A 72 23.73 -15.97 -9.07
N GLN A 73 23.93 -14.89 -9.81
CA GLN A 73 24.41 -13.59 -9.28
C GLN A 73 23.30 -12.54 -9.06
N ASP A 74 22.08 -12.82 -9.50
CA ASP A 74 20.91 -11.92 -9.39
C ASP A 74 19.94 -12.40 -8.28
N LEU A 75 20.46 -12.98 -7.19
CA LEU A 75 19.66 -13.34 -6.03
C LEU A 75 19.06 -12.09 -5.38
N ILE A 76 19.90 -11.08 -5.18
CA ILE A 76 19.50 -9.70 -4.90
C ILE A 76 19.69 -8.91 -6.20
N GLY A 77 18.64 -8.24 -6.66
CA GLY A 77 18.67 -7.41 -7.86
C GLY A 77 18.25 -5.98 -7.54
N VAL A 78 19.06 -5.02 -7.97
CA VAL A 78 18.79 -3.59 -7.92
C VAL A 78 18.79 -3.01 -9.32
N ARG A 79 17.85 -2.11 -9.61
CA ARG A 79 17.76 -1.43 -10.88
C ARG A 79 17.73 0.08 -10.66
N ILE A 80 18.68 0.75 -11.27
CA ILE A 80 18.85 2.20 -11.21
C ILE A 80 18.37 2.79 -12.53
N VAL A 81 17.27 3.53 -12.46
CA VAL A 81 16.61 4.13 -13.61
C VAL A 81 16.86 5.63 -13.58
N LEU A 82 17.74 6.09 -14.46
CA LEU A 82 18.22 7.47 -14.56
C LEU A 82 17.39 8.26 -15.56
N TYR A 83 17.34 9.57 -15.37
CA TYR A 83 16.52 10.44 -16.23
C TYR A 83 17.26 10.88 -17.49
N TYR A 84 18.59 10.94 -17.44
CA TYR A 84 19.42 11.36 -18.56
C TYR A 84 20.44 10.27 -18.90
N SER A 85 20.74 10.11 -20.19
CA SER A 85 21.64 9.07 -20.68
C SER A 85 23.12 9.37 -20.37
N ASP A 86 23.48 10.63 -20.17
CA ASP A 86 24.82 11.03 -19.74
C ASP A 86 25.10 10.72 -18.25
N ASP A 87 24.06 10.40 -17.46
CA ASP A 87 24.20 9.94 -16.06
C ASP A 87 24.58 8.46 -15.95
N LEU A 88 24.51 7.68 -17.04
CA LEU A 88 24.82 6.25 -17.02
C LEU A 88 26.27 6.00 -16.57
N SER A 89 27.24 6.75 -17.10
CA SER A 89 28.67 6.59 -16.75
C SER A 89 29.00 7.11 -15.34
N PRO A 90 28.56 8.31 -14.92
CA PRO A 90 28.71 8.76 -13.53
C PRO A 90 28.13 7.78 -12.51
N CYS A 91 26.94 7.21 -12.79
CA CYS A 91 26.32 6.24 -11.89
C CYS A 91 27.13 4.94 -11.75
N ARG A 92 27.70 4.41 -12.84
CA ARG A 92 28.64 3.27 -12.77
C ARG A 92 29.81 3.58 -11.85
N ASN A 93 30.40 4.76 -12.03
CA ASN A 93 31.56 5.17 -11.26
C ASN A 93 31.26 5.34 -9.77
N ILE A 94 30.05 5.81 -9.42
CA ILE A 94 29.58 5.84 -8.03
C ILE A 94 29.55 4.43 -7.45
N LEU A 95 28.98 3.47 -8.17
CA LEU A 95 28.85 2.10 -7.67
C LEU A 95 30.20 1.40 -7.53
N GLU A 96 31.10 1.56 -8.50
CA GLU A 96 32.47 1.02 -8.48
C GLU A 96 33.29 1.53 -7.29
N LYS A 97 33.05 2.78 -6.86
CA LYS A 97 33.69 3.35 -5.68
C LYS A 97 33.02 2.98 -4.35
N THR A 98 31.73 2.62 -4.40
CA THR A 98 30.94 2.34 -3.18
C THR A 98 31.00 0.86 -2.80
N PHE A 99 31.07 -0.05 -3.76
CA PHE A 99 30.97 -1.49 -3.54
C PHE A 99 32.11 -2.24 -4.23
N ALA A 100 32.51 -3.37 -3.63
CA ALA A 100 33.46 -4.28 -4.25
C ALA A 100 32.83 -4.93 -5.49
N GLN A 101 33.32 -4.57 -6.68
CA GLN A 101 32.84 -5.14 -7.94
C GLN A 101 33.37 -6.55 -8.14
N ASN A 102 32.49 -7.47 -8.52
CA ASN A 102 32.85 -8.84 -8.91
C ASN A 102 32.76 -8.98 -10.43
N GLY A 103 33.92 -9.08 -11.08
CA GLY A 103 34.02 -9.17 -12.53
C GLY A 103 33.91 -7.80 -13.23
N SER A 104 33.50 -7.81 -14.50
CA SER A 104 33.33 -6.61 -15.32
C SER A 104 31.87 -6.30 -15.62
N TRP A 105 31.58 -5.06 -16.00
CA TRP A 105 30.25 -4.68 -16.48
C TRP A 105 29.88 -5.47 -17.73
N SER A 106 28.73 -6.15 -17.70
CA SER A 106 28.11 -6.74 -18.89
C SER A 106 27.40 -5.65 -19.68
N VAL A 107 28.09 -5.11 -20.70
CA VAL A 107 27.54 -4.14 -21.65
C VAL A 107 27.35 -4.79 -23.02
N ASN A 108 26.20 -4.61 -23.66
CA ASN A 108 26.03 -5.10 -25.04
C ASN A 108 26.72 -4.18 -26.05
N GLU A 109 27.28 -4.78 -27.10
CA GLU A 109 27.89 -4.03 -28.20
C GLU A 109 26.83 -3.29 -29.01
N ARG A 110 27.09 -2.01 -29.29
CA ARG A 110 26.28 -1.23 -30.23
C ARG A 110 26.74 -1.55 -31.64
N THR A 111 25.87 -2.22 -32.39
CA THR A 111 26.13 -2.51 -33.81
C THR A 111 25.51 -1.44 -34.70
N VAL A 112 26.17 -1.10 -35.81
CA VAL A 112 25.67 -0.09 -36.76
C VAL A 112 24.31 -0.47 -37.36
N ASN A 113 24.04 -1.77 -37.50
CA ASN A 113 22.89 -2.28 -38.25
C ASN A 113 21.70 -2.70 -37.37
N GLN A 114 21.80 -2.64 -36.04
CA GLN A 114 20.73 -3.08 -35.14
C GLN A 114 20.59 -2.17 -33.93
N PHE A 115 19.38 -1.65 -33.74
CA PHE A 115 18.97 -1.02 -32.50
C PHE A 115 18.67 -2.10 -31.46
N GLN A 116 19.41 -2.08 -30.37
CA GLN A 116 19.25 -2.99 -29.23
C GLN A 116 19.23 -2.19 -27.93
N ALA A 117 18.42 -2.63 -26.98
CA ALA A 117 18.30 -1.93 -25.71
C ALA A 117 19.67 -1.94 -25.01
N THR A 118 20.15 -0.80 -24.55
CA THR A 118 21.44 -0.74 -23.86
C THR A 118 21.34 -1.55 -22.56
N LYS A 119 22.13 -2.61 -22.45
CA LYS A 119 22.27 -3.45 -21.27
C LYS A 119 23.50 -2.97 -20.51
N ILE A 120 23.33 -2.67 -19.22
CA ILE A 120 24.41 -2.23 -18.33
C ILE A 120 24.20 -2.95 -17.01
N ASN A 121 24.86 -4.09 -16.85
CA ASN A 121 24.72 -4.91 -15.65
C ASN A 121 26.07 -5.02 -14.96
N GLY A 122 26.10 -4.70 -13.67
CA GLY A 122 27.26 -4.88 -12.79
C GLY A 122 26.91 -5.89 -11.71
N VAL A 123 27.90 -6.64 -11.25
CA VAL A 123 27.77 -7.58 -10.13
C VAL A 123 28.72 -7.13 -9.04
N PHE A 124 28.21 -7.06 -7.81
CA PHE A 124 28.95 -6.56 -6.65
C PHE A 124 28.83 -7.55 -5.50
N GLU A 125 29.84 -7.61 -4.66
CA GLU A 125 29.84 -8.45 -3.46
C GLU A 125 28.90 -7.87 -2.40
N ILE A 126 28.13 -8.74 -1.75
CA ILE A 126 27.36 -8.33 -0.57
C ILE A 126 28.36 -8.08 0.57
N PRO A 127 28.30 -6.92 1.27
CA PRO A 127 29.18 -6.65 2.40
C PRO A 127 29.13 -7.76 3.46
N GLN A 128 30.30 -8.16 3.97
CA GLN A 128 30.47 -9.29 4.90
C GLN A 128 29.50 -9.26 6.09
N ARG A 129 29.31 -8.08 6.70
CA ARG A 129 28.36 -7.88 7.82
C ARG A 129 26.91 -8.25 7.49
N LEU A 130 26.50 -8.15 6.22
CA LEU A 130 25.15 -8.51 5.76
C LEU A 130 25.08 -9.99 5.41
N LEU A 131 26.17 -10.57 4.91
CA LEU A 131 26.27 -12.02 4.66
C LEU A 131 26.11 -12.82 5.95
N GLU A 132 26.68 -12.35 7.05
CA GLU A 132 26.60 -12.98 8.38
C GLU A 132 25.17 -13.02 8.95
N LEU A 133 24.27 -12.16 8.48
CA LEU A 133 22.85 -12.18 8.87
C LEU A 133 22.07 -13.27 8.14
N VAL A 134 22.51 -13.68 6.94
CA VAL A 134 21.81 -14.64 6.09
C VAL A 134 22.18 -16.05 6.52
N ARG A 135 21.18 -16.91 6.76
CA ARG A 135 21.42 -18.33 7.10
C ARG A 135 22.36 -19.01 6.10
N GLU A 136 23.33 -19.76 6.63
CA GLU A 136 24.34 -20.49 5.84
C GLU A 136 23.71 -21.45 4.80
N ASP A 137 22.53 -22.00 5.09
CA ASP A 137 21.79 -22.86 4.16
C ASP A 137 21.48 -22.18 2.82
N THR A 138 21.33 -20.85 2.80
CA THR A 138 21.11 -20.10 1.55
C THR A 138 22.29 -20.25 0.60
N TRP A 139 23.51 -20.26 1.13
CA TRP A 139 24.76 -20.36 0.36
C TRP A 139 25.09 -21.80 -0.07
N LYS A 140 24.31 -22.80 0.39
CA LYS A 140 24.33 -24.16 -0.15
C LYS A 140 23.53 -24.30 -1.46
N LEU A 141 22.77 -23.26 -1.84
CA LEU A 141 22.18 -23.15 -3.18
C LEU A 141 23.26 -22.69 -4.19
N PRO A 142 23.12 -22.97 -5.50
CA PRO A 142 24.08 -22.53 -6.52
C PRO A 142 23.92 -21.04 -6.85
N VAL A 143 24.12 -20.20 -5.83
CA VAL A 143 24.02 -18.73 -5.84
C VAL A 143 25.35 -18.14 -5.38
N ASP A 144 25.70 -16.97 -5.91
CA ASP A 144 26.83 -16.21 -5.41
C ASP A 144 26.38 -15.27 -4.28
N ALA A 145 27.29 -14.96 -3.36
CA ALA A 145 27.16 -13.96 -2.32
C ALA A 145 27.27 -12.52 -2.89
N THR A 146 26.52 -12.26 -3.95
CA THR A 146 26.57 -11.03 -4.75
C THR A 146 25.18 -10.46 -4.99
N PHE A 147 25.14 -9.20 -5.42
CA PHE A 147 23.95 -8.55 -5.93
C PHE A 147 24.21 -8.00 -7.34
N GLU A 148 23.20 -8.10 -8.22
CA GLU A 148 23.25 -7.53 -9.57
C GLU A 148 22.63 -6.12 -9.55
N VAL A 149 23.34 -5.16 -10.16
CA VAL A 149 22.81 -3.82 -10.44
C VAL A 149 22.62 -3.64 -11.94
N GLN A 150 21.42 -3.22 -12.35
CA GLN A 150 21.08 -2.87 -13.73
C GLN A 150 20.89 -1.36 -13.86
N ILE A 151 21.63 -0.69 -14.75
CA ILE A 151 21.52 0.75 -14.97
C ILE A 151 20.82 1.02 -16.30
N ARG A 152 19.77 1.84 -16.29
CA ARG A 152 18.97 2.19 -17.49
C ARG A 152 18.48 3.62 -17.43
N THR A 153 18.04 4.15 -18.57
CA THR A 153 17.24 5.38 -18.59
C THR A 153 15.76 5.08 -18.37
N VAL A 154 14.97 6.09 -18.00
CA VAL A 154 13.50 5.96 -17.85
C VAL A 154 12.84 5.44 -19.13
N LEU A 155 13.28 5.92 -20.30
CA LEU A 155 12.71 5.51 -21.59
C LEU A 155 13.00 4.04 -21.90
N PHE A 156 14.24 3.60 -21.68
CA PHE A 156 14.64 2.21 -21.95
C PHE A 156 14.09 1.23 -20.91
N GLU A 157 13.87 1.67 -19.68
CA GLU A 157 13.26 0.83 -18.66
C GLU A 157 11.82 0.46 -19.02
N GLY A 158 11.01 1.45 -19.39
CA GLY A 158 9.62 1.21 -19.79
C GLY A 158 9.53 0.25 -20.98
N TRP A 159 10.38 0.45 -21.99
CA TRP A 159 10.44 -0.46 -23.15
C TRP A 159 10.90 -1.87 -22.76
N HIS A 160 11.92 -2.00 -21.89
CA HIS A 160 12.44 -3.31 -21.49
C HIS A 160 11.41 -4.13 -20.71
N GLU A 161 10.64 -3.53 -19.81
CA GLU A 161 9.61 -4.29 -19.08
C GLU A 161 8.54 -4.84 -20.03
N ILE A 162 8.15 -4.07 -21.06
CA ILE A 162 7.23 -4.52 -22.10
C ILE A 162 7.85 -5.65 -22.93
N GLU A 163 9.10 -5.49 -23.39
CA GLU A 163 9.80 -6.52 -24.17
C GLU A 163 9.97 -7.82 -23.38
N HIS A 164 10.38 -7.72 -22.12
CA HIS A 164 10.63 -8.88 -21.29
C HIS A 164 9.36 -9.69 -21.04
N ASP A 165 8.23 -9.03 -20.84
CA ASP A 165 6.96 -9.70 -20.59
C ASP A 165 6.27 -10.21 -21.87
N MET A 166 6.25 -9.41 -22.95
CA MET A 166 5.52 -9.72 -24.18
C MET A 166 6.32 -10.49 -25.23
N ARG A 167 7.66 -10.51 -25.14
CA ARG A 167 8.54 -11.19 -26.10
C ARG A 167 9.37 -12.27 -25.41
N TYR A 168 10.12 -11.93 -24.37
CA TYR A 168 11.08 -12.86 -23.76
C TYR A 168 10.42 -13.99 -22.96
N LYS A 169 9.47 -13.68 -22.07
CA LYS A 169 8.76 -14.70 -21.27
C LYS A 169 7.90 -15.64 -22.11
N ASP A 170 7.32 -15.17 -23.19
CA ASP A 170 6.48 -15.99 -24.05
C ASP A 170 7.30 -17.07 -24.77
N VAL A 171 8.47 -16.69 -25.31
CA VAL A 171 9.40 -17.63 -25.94
C VAL A 171 9.94 -18.64 -24.91
N LYS A 172 10.36 -18.18 -23.72
CA LYS A 172 11.02 -19.04 -22.74
C LYS A 172 10.08 -20.04 -22.06
N ASN A 173 8.81 -19.69 -21.85
CA ASN A 173 7.85 -20.54 -21.14
C ASN A 173 6.99 -21.39 -22.09
N ASN A 174 7.38 -21.53 -23.36
CA ASN A 174 6.60 -22.25 -24.38
C ASN A 174 5.13 -21.76 -24.50
N ARG A 175 4.89 -20.49 -24.13
CA ARG A 175 3.62 -19.83 -24.45
C ARG A 175 3.63 -19.58 -25.96
N ARG A 176 2.46 -19.53 -26.60
CA ARG A 176 2.35 -19.27 -28.03
C ARG A 176 3.15 -17.99 -28.33
N ASN A 177 4.28 -18.11 -29.04
CA ASN A 177 5.14 -16.98 -29.35
C ASN A 177 4.32 -15.94 -30.14
N LEU A 178 3.93 -14.85 -29.47
CA LEU A 178 3.07 -13.78 -29.98
C LEU A 178 3.57 -13.24 -31.33
N TRP A 179 4.88 -13.27 -31.54
CA TRP A 179 5.57 -12.67 -32.67
C TRP A 179 5.84 -13.65 -33.82
N LYS A 180 5.57 -14.96 -33.63
CA LYS A 180 5.76 -15.97 -34.68
C LYS A 180 4.81 -15.67 -35.85
N GLY A 181 5.37 -15.43 -37.04
CA GLY A 181 4.61 -15.03 -38.23
C GLY A 181 4.36 -13.52 -38.36
N ASN A 182 4.78 -12.69 -37.39
CA ASN A 182 4.58 -11.25 -37.37
C ASN A 182 5.92 -10.48 -37.28
N GLN A 183 6.89 -10.84 -38.12
CA GLN A 183 8.26 -10.28 -38.07
C GLN A 183 8.28 -8.77 -38.35
N GLU A 184 7.38 -8.26 -39.19
CA GLU A 184 7.25 -6.83 -39.46
C GLU A 184 6.86 -6.04 -38.20
N LEU A 185 5.88 -6.52 -37.43
CA LEU A 185 5.49 -5.91 -36.15
C LEU A 185 6.61 -6.03 -35.10
N ALA A 186 7.34 -7.15 -35.11
CA ALA A 186 8.51 -7.30 -34.25
C ALA A 186 9.61 -6.27 -34.59
N ARG A 187 9.77 -5.97 -35.88
CA ARG A 187 10.66 -4.91 -36.37
C ARG A 187 10.14 -3.52 -35.98
N THR A 188 8.83 -3.25 -36.06
CA THR A 188 8.23 -1.99 -35.58
C THR A 188 8.52 -1.75 -34.09
N MET A 189 8.48 -2.79 -33.25
CA MET A 189 8.87 -2.67 -31.82
C MET A 189 10.34 -2.25 -31.64
N ASN A 190 11.24 -2.70 -32.52
CA ASN A 190 12.64 -2.26 -32.51
C ASN A 190 12.79 -0.83 -33.07
N SER A 191 11.94 -0.42 -34.02
CA SER A 191 11.89 0.98 -34.47
C SER A 191 11.42 1.92 -33.35
N ILE A 192 10.49 1.50 -32.49
CA ILE A 192 10.10 2.27 -31.29
C ILE A 192 11.30 2.45 -30.37
N LEU A 193 12.09 1.40 -30.15
CA LEU A 193 13.33 1.51 -29.37
C LEU A 193 14.30 2.54 -29.98
N ALA A 194 14.46 2.53 -31.30
CA ALA A 194 15.29 3.52 -32.00
C ALA A 194 14.80 4.96 -31.75
N SER A 195 13.49 5.18 -31.77
CA SER A 195 12.89 6.48 -31.42
C SER A 195 13.18 6.88 -29.97
N LEU A 196 13.14 5.94 -29.03
CA LEU A 196 13.46 6.20 -27.62
C LEU A 196 14.94 6.55 -27.43
N GLU A 197 15.84 5.88 -28.15
CA GLU A 197 17.27 6.21 -28.17
C GLU A 197 17.50 7.64 -28.69
N LEU A 198 16.82 8.00 -29.78
CA LEU A 198 16.85 9.36 -30.32
C LEU A 198 16.33 10.37 -29.30
N CYS A 199 15.22 10.08 -28.61
CA CYS A 199 14.70 10.97 -27.56
C CYS A 199 15.69 11.21 -26.42
N ASP A 200 16.35 10.15 -25.91
CA ASP A 200 17.37 10.27 -24.86
C ASP A 200 18.56 11.14 -25.32
N TRP A 201 19.00 10.97 -26.57
CA TRP A 201 20.06 11.79 -27.15
C TRP A 201 19.62 13.25 -27.35
N SER A 202 18.42 13.47 -27.90
CA SER A 202 17.87 14.80 -28.16
C SER A 202 17.67 15.59 -26.87
N LEU A 203 17.21 14.96 -25.78
CA LEU A 203 17.10 15.61 -24.48
C LEU A 203 18.47 16.09 -23.98
N SER A 204 19.48 15.22 -24.03
CA SER A 204 20.83 15.57 -23.57
C SER A 204 21.44 16.71 -24.41
N SER A 205 21.29 16.64 -25.74
CA SER A 205 21.74 17.67 -26.68
C SER A 205 21.01 19.01 -26.48
N LEU A 206 19.70 18.99 -26.22
CA LEU A 206 18.91 20.19 -25.94
C LEU A 206 19.45 20.93 -24.71
N PHE A 207 19.67 20.24 -23.60
CA PHE A 207 20.17 20.86 -22.37
C PHE A 207 21.62 21.31 -22.48
N GLU A 208 22.45 20.61 -23.24
CA GLU A 208 23.81 21.04 -23.55
C GLU A 208 23.80 22.36 -24.35
N ASN A 209 22.94 22.48 -25.37
CA ASN A 209 22.78 23.72 -26.14
C ASN A 209 22.20 24.85 -25.28
N LEU A 210 21.27 24.54 -24.38
CA LEU A 210 20.72 25.50 -23.44
C LEU A 210 21.79 26.01 -22.48
N ALA A 211 22.65 25.12 -21.98
CA ALA A 211 23.78 25.47 -21.12
C ALA A 211 24.76 26.41 -21.82
N ARG A 212 25.08 26.17 -23.10
CA ARG A 212 25.92 27.07 -23.93
C ARG A 212 25.30 28.45 -24.10
N LYS A 213 24.01 28.53 -24.40
CA LYS A 213 23.30 29.82 -24.47
C LYS A 213 23.31 30.58 -23.14
N HIS A 214 23.23 29.87 -22.02
CA HIS A 214 23.32 30.49 -20.70
C HIS A 214 24.74 30.94 -20.35
N LEU A 215 25.77 30.21 -20.80
CA LEU A 215 27.17 30.61 -20.70
C LEU A 215 27.41 31.94 -21.46
N GLU A 216 26.97 32.04 -22.72
CA GLU A 216 27.09 33.26 -23.54
C GLU A 216 26.36 34.47 -22.92
N LYS A 217 25.23 34.23 -22.25
CA LYS A 217 24.42 35.25 -21.59
C LYS A 217 24.85 35.56 -20.15
N LYS A 218 25.89 34.89 -19.64
CA LYS A 218 26.36 35.03 -18.25
C LYS A 218 25.32 34.65 -17.18
N ASN A 219 24.39 33.74 -17.52
CA ASN A 219 23.39 33.23 -16.58
C ASN A 219 23.96 32.00 -15.83
N TRP A 220 24.88 32.21 -14.89
CA TRP A 220 25.72 31.15 -14.29
C TRP A 220 24.95 30.02 -13.62
N GLU A 221 23.93 30.32 -12.82
CA GLU A 221 23.09 29.31 -12.17
C GLU A 221 22.36 28.43 -13.21
N LEU A 222 21.76 29.06 -14.22
CA LEU A 222 21.04 28.36 -15.29
C LEU A 222 22.00 27.57 -16.18
N MET A 223 23.22 28.07 -16.39
CA MET A 223 24.30 27.36 -17.07
C MET A 223 24.64 26.08 -16.31
N LEU A 224 24.94 26.15 -15.00
CA LEU A 224 25.29 24.99 -14.17
C LEU A 224 24.13 23.98 -14.09
N ARG A 225 22.91 24.47 -13.89
CA ARG A 225 21.70 23.65 -13.84
C ARG A 225 21.48 22.88 -15.15
N SER A 226 21.65 23.56 -16.29
CA SER A 226 21.48 22.94 -17.61
C SER A 226 22.63 22.01 -17.96
N ARG A 227 23.87 22.35 -17.58
CA ARG A 227 25.10 21.59 -17.89
C ARG A 227 25.18 20.27 -17.13
N TYR A 228 24.92 20.31 -15.83
CA TYR A 228 25.08 19.15 -14.94
C TYR A 228 23.79 18.41 -14.64
N ARG A 229 22.64 19.10 -14.68
CA ARG A 229 21.31 18.51 -14.43
C ARG A 229 21.26 17.76 -13.10
N LEU A 230 21.57 18.45 -12.02
CA LEU A 230 21.54 17.91 -10.66
C LEU A 230 20.28 18.35 -9.91
N ARG A 231 19.88 17.56 -8.91
CA ARG A 231 18.96 17.96 -7.85
C ARG A 231 19.73 18.77 -6.83
N MET A 232 19.46 20.06 -6.81
CA MET A 232 20.08 21.02 -5.90
C MET A 232 18.99 21.68 -5.04
N GLU A 233 19.35 22.16 -3.86
CA GLU A 233 18.45 23.00 -3.06
C GLU A 233 18.23 24.36 -3.74
N GLU A 234 17.07 24.96 -3.51
CA GLU A 234 16.76 26.31 -3.98
C GLU A 234 17.49 27.33 -3.10
N ALA A 235 18.75 27.58 -3.43
CA ALA A 235 19.58 28.62 -2.84
C ALA A 235 20.30 29.38 -3.97
N PRO A 236 20.20 30.72 -4.01
CA PRO A 236 20.90 31.51 -5.01
C PRO A 236 22.41 31.44 -4.79
N MET A 237 23.16 31.57 -5.87
CA MET A 237 24.60 31.74 -5.87
C MET A 237 24.96 33.08 -5.20
N LYS A 238 26.10 33.13 -4.51
CA LYS A 238 26.61 34.38 -3.95
C LYS A 238 26.75 35.47 -5.04
N PRO A 239 26.21 36.68 -4.83
CA PRO A 239 26.32 37.77 -5.80
C PRO A 239 27.77 38.13 -6.15
N GLU A 240 28.68 38.02 -5.18
CA GLU A 240 30.12 38.26 -5.35
C GLU A 240 30.76 37.25 -6.32
N LEU A 241 30.34 35.98 -6.26
CA LEU A 241 30.81 34.95 -7.17
C LEU A 241 30.30 35.20 -8.59
N ALA A 242 29.01 35.55 -8.72
CA ALA A 242 28.43 35.88 -10.03
C ALA A 242 29.12 37.09 -10.67
N ALA A 243 29.35 38.17 -9.92
CA ALA A 243 30.06 39.35 -10.39
C ALA A 243 31.50 39.04 -10.81
N TYR A 244 32.20 38.18 -10.05
CA TYR A 244 33.55 37.74 -10.43
C TYR A 244 33.57 36.95 -11.75
N LEU A 245 32.61 36.04 -11.95
CA LEU A 245 32.48 35.28 -13.20
C LEU A 245 32.08 36.17 -14.39
N ASP A 246 31.30 37.23 -14.15
CA ASP A 246 30.96 38.22 -15.19
C ASP A 246 32.20 38.92 -15.76
N GLU A 247 33.17 39.23 -14.91
CA GLU A 247 34.44 39.85 -15.30
C GLU A 247 35.45 38.83 -15.84
N ASN A 248 35.34 37.54 -15.44
CA ASN A 248 36.32 36.50 -15.73
C ASN A 248 35.66 35.29 -16.42
N GLU A 249 35.18 35.48 -17.67
CA GLU A 249 34.47 34.44 -18.41
C GLU A 249 35.30 33.17 -18.64
N ASP A 250 36.63 33.29 -18.78
CA ASP A 250 37.51 32.13 -18.94
C ASP A 250 37.45 31.18 -17.74
N VAL A 251 37.30 31.72 -16.52
CA VAL A 251 37.12 30.92 -15.31
C VAL A 251 35.76 30.20 -15.36
N ALA A 252 34.69 30.88 -15.76
CA ALA A 252 33.37 30.26 -15.94
C ALA A 252 33.41 29.11 -16.97
N ARG A 253 34.18 29.24 -18.05
CA ARG A 253 34.40 28.19 -19.05
C ARG A 253 35.12 26.96 -18.48
N LEU A 254 36.04 27.12 -17.53
CA LEU A 254 36.67 25.98 -16.84
C LEU A 254 35.63 25.17 -16.06
N PHE A 255 34.72 25.83 -15.34
CA PHE A 255 33.61 25.16 -14.66
C PHE A 255 32.62 24.51 -15.64
N PHE A 256 32.32 25.14 -16.78
CA PHE A 256 31.44 24.56 -17.79
C PHE A 256 32.04 23.29 -18.44
N ASN A 257 33.35 23.28 -18.67
CA ASN A 257 34.06 22.19 -19.35
C ASN A 257 34.43 21.02 -18.44
N CYS A 258 34.17 21.11 -17.13
CA CYS A 258 34.47 19.99 -16.25
C CYS A 258 33.62 18.76 -16.61
N ASP A 259 34.29 17.61 -16.70
CA ASP A 259 33.65 16.33 -16.99
C ASP A 259 32.70 15.93 -15.84
N LYS A 260 31.59 15.29 -16.18
CA LYS A 260 30.54 14.95 -15.20
C LYS A 260 30.97 13.81 -14.27
N VAL A 261 31.79 12.87 -14.74
CA VAL A 261 32.35 11.80 -13.90
C VAL A 261 33.35 12.40 -12.92
N LYS A 262 34.20 13.33 -13.37
CA LYS A 262 35.07 14.13 -12.49
C LYS A 262 34.25 14.89 -11.43
N MET A 263 33.23 15.61 -11.85
CA MET A 263 32.33 16.33 -10.93
C MET A 263 31.72 15.39 -9.88
N VAL A 264 31.17 14.24 -10.28
CA VAL A 264 30.60 13.25 -9.34
C VAL A 264 31.67 12.73 -8.37
N ASN A 265 32.88 12.45 -8.85
CA ASN A 265 33.98 12.01 -7.99
C ASN A 265 34.33 13.01 -6.91
N ALA A 266 34.34 14.30 -7.26
CA ALA A 266 34.57 15.36 -6.29
C ALA A 266 33.42 15.48 -5.28
N LEU A 267 32.17 15.24 -5.69
CA LEU A 267 31.02 15.24 -4.77
C LEU A 267 30.96 13.99 -3.86
N MET A 268 31.61 12.89 -4.25
CA MET A 268 31.61 11.66 -3.45
C MET A 268 32.50 11.72 -2.21
N ASP A 269 33.48 12.61 -2.13
CA ASP A 269 34.38 12.73 -0.97
C ASP A 269 33.57 12.98 0.33
N GLU A 270 33.92 12.28 1.41
CA GLU A 270 33.15 12.22 2.66
C GLU A 270 32.97 13.60 3.33
N ASN A 271 33.86 14.54 3.02
CA ASN A 271 33.86 15.89 3.62
C ASN A 271 32.99 16.92 2.90
N VAL A 272 32.24 16.52 1.86
CA VAL A 272 31.82 17.46 0.83
C VAL A 272 30.54 18.24 1.15
N HIS A 273 29.41 17.63 1.48
CA HIS A 273 28.22 18.41 1.90
C HIS A 273 27.07 17.55 2.41
N THR A 274 26.20 18.13 3.23
CA THR A 274 24.83 17.63 3.49
C THR A 274 23.79 18.16 2.50
N ARG A 275 24.04 19.31 1.86
CA ARG A 275 23.09 20.03 0.99
C ARG A 275 23.81 20.55 -0.25
N LEU A 276 23.38 20.11 -1.43
CA LEU A 276 24.00 20.52 -2.70
C LEU A 276 23.37 21.83 -3.19
N THR A 277 24.15 22.90 -3.21
CA THR A 277 23.81 24.23 -3.78
C THR A 277 24.79 24.61 -4.88
N PHE A 278 24.54 25.69 -5.62
CA PHE A 278 25.48 26.19 -6.63
C PHE A 278 26.85 26.54 -6.04
N ASP A 279 26.89 27.22 -4.90
CA ASP A 279 28.13 27.60 -4.23
C ASP A 279 28.92 26.38 -3.75
N VAL A 280 28.24 25.35 -3.24
CA VAL A 280 28.88 24.08 -2.84
C VAL A 280 29.45 23.36 -4.05
N LEU A 281 28.69 23.26 -5.15
CA LEU A 281 29.18 22.66 -6.40
C LEU A 281 30.41 23.39 -6.93
N MET A 282 30.36 24.72 -7.00
CA MET A 282 31.46 25.56 -7.45
C MET A 282 32.68 25.42 -6.54
N LYS A 283 32.49 25.39 -5.22
CA LYS A 283 33.57 25.18 -4.27
C LYS A 283 34.27 23.84 -4.48
N VAL A 284 33.50 22.76 -4.58
CA VAL A 284 34.03 21.41 -4.77
C VAL A 284 34.78 21.27 -6.09
N LEU A 285 34.23 21.83 -7.17
CA LEU A 285 34.89 21.85 -8.47
C LEU A 285 36.15 22.72 -8.47
N ASN A 286 36.15 23.84 -7.73
CA ASN A 286 37.32 24.69 -7.61
C ASN A 286 38.44 24.03 -6.81
N ASP A 287 38.09 23.42 -5.68
CA ASP A 287 39.05 22.77 -4.79
C ASP A 287 39.69 21.53 -5.44
N THR A 288 38.99 20.88 -6.38
CA THR A 288 39.44 19.62 -7.02
C THR A 288 40.01 19.80 -8.43
N TYR A 289 39.53 20.77 -9.21
CA TYR A 289 39.82 20.87 -10.64
C TYR A 289 40.23 22.25 -11.15
N VAL A 290 39.48 23.31 -10.79
CA VAL A 290 39.69 24.64 -11.39
C VAL A 290 40.82 25.40 -10.71
N HIS A 291 40.94 25.29 -9.38
CA HIS A 291 41.99 25.90 -8.55
C HIS A 291 42.14 27.42 -8.71
N ASP A 292 41.04 28.15 -8.93
CA ASP A 292 41.06 29.60 -8.98
C ASP A 292 41.13 30.19 -7.55
N ALA A 293 42.10 31.10 -7.34
CA ALA A 293 42.39 31.67 -6.03
C ALA A 293 41.30 32.64 -5.55
N GLN A 294 40.62 33.34 -6.46
CA GLN A 294 39.58 34.30 -6.09
C GLN A 294 38.26 33.59 -5.80
N VAL A 295 37.90 32.57 -6.58
CA VAL A 295 36.77 31.68 -6.27
C VAL A 295 36.96 31.01 -4.91
N ALA A 296 38.17 30.53 -4.61
CA ALA A 296 38.50 29.95 -3.30
C ALA A 296 38.29 30.94 -2.15
N ARG A 297 38.62 32.22 -2.34
CA ARG A 297 38.41 33.29 -1.34
C ARG A 297 36.92 33.59 -1.14
N ILE A 298 36.16 33.75 -2.22
CA ILE A 298 34.71 34.06 -2.17
C ILE A 298 33.92 32.92 -1.50
N LEU A 299 34.37 31.68 -1.69
CA LEU A 299 33.72 30.49 -1.15
C LEU A 299 34.37 29.97 0.14
N ALA A 300 35.25 30.74 0.79
CA ALA A 300 35.97 30.29 1.99
C ALA A 300 35.05 29.99 3.18
N ASP A 301 33.97 30.76 3.33
CA ASP A 301 32.92 30.60 4.35
C ASP A 301 31.83 29.60 3.95
N THR A 302 31.81 29.13 2.69
CA THR A 302 30.91 28.08 2.23
C THR A 302 31.33 26.76 2.89
N ARG A 303 30.66 26.43 4.00
CA ARG A 303 30.95 25.25 4.80
C ARG A 303 30.60 23.98 4.03
N LEU A 304 31.64 23.24 3.66
CA LEU A 304 31.52 21.82 3.36
C LEU A 304 31.34 21.11 4.71
N VAL A 305 30.16 20.55 4.93
CA VAL A 305 29.84 19.82 6.16
C VAL A 305 29.97 18.34 5.85
N VAL A 306 30.58 17.58 6.78
CA VAL A 306 30.55 16.11 6.73
C VAL A 306 29.10 15.69 6.50
N TYR A 307 28.87 14.88 5.47
CA TYR A 307 27.54 14.36 5.22
C TYR A 307 27.11 13.56 6.46
N GLU A 308 26.30 14.16 7.33
CA GLU A 308 25.60 13.41 8.36
C GLU A 308 24.40 12.77 7.67
N PRO A 309 24.38 11.44 7.44
CA PRO A 309 23.19 10.77 6.96
C PRO A 309 22.09 11.20 7.90
N VAL A 310 21.03 11.80 7.34
CA VAL A 310 19.89 12.25 8.15
C VAL A 310 19.45 11.05 8.96
N LYS A 311 19.85 11.02 10.24
CA LYS A 311 19.37 10.02 11.19
C LYS A 311 17.89 10.33 11.30
N ARG A 312 17.10 9.67 10.44
CA ARG A 312 15.65 9.61 10.60
C ARG A 312 15.47 8.98 11.97
N LYS A 313 15.37 9.81 13.02
CA LYS A 313 14.82 9.39 14.30
C LYS A 313 13.47 8.83 13.91
N LYS A 314 13.35 7.50 13.87
CA LYS A 314 12.08 6.82 13.63
C LYS A 314 11.23 7.13 14.85
N MET A 315 10.61 8.30 14.88
CA MET A 315 9.59 8.60 15.86
C MET A 315 8.46 7.61 15.61
N PHE A 316 8.05 6.91 16.66
CA PHE A 316 6.86 6.09 16.59
C PHE A 316 5.68 7.01 16.25
N ARG A 317 4.96 6.68 15.19
CA ARG A 317 3.68 7.31 14.87
C ARG A 317 2.58 6.55 15.63
N PRO A 318 1.58 7.25 16.19
CA PRO A 318 0.44 6.57 16.79
C PRO A 318 -0.34 5.81 15.71
N LEU A 319 -1.01 4.74 16.12
CA LEU A 319 -1.99 4.06 15.27
C LEU A 319 -3.28 4.88 15.23
N GLU A 320 -3.94 4.89 14.08
CA GLU A 320 -5.26 5.49 13.93
C GLU A 320 -6.34 4.50 14.33
N ASN A 321 -7.25 4.94 15.20
CA ASN A 321 -8.37 4.13 15.67
C ASN A 321 -9.59 4.32 14.77
N ARG A 322 -10.27 3.23 14.43
CA ARG A 322 -11.54 3.24 13.70
C ARG A 322 -12.53 2.25 14.29
N THR A 323 -13.76 2.72 14.50
CA THR A 323 -14.92 1.84 14.75
C THR A 323 -15.36 1.20 13.44
N THR A 324 -15.61 -0.10 13.48
CA THR A 324 -16.00 -0.91 12.30
C THR A 324 -17.35 -1.58 12.46
N PHE A 325 -17.89 -1.57 13.68
CA PHE A 325 -19.26 -1.94 14.01
C PHE A 325 -19.57 -1.48 15.43
N GLN A 326 -20.80 -1.04 15.67
CA GLN A 326 -21.33 -0.81 17.01
C GLN A 326 -22.82 -1.15 17.06
N LEU A 327 -23.30 -1.66 18.19
CA LEU A 327 -24.71 -1.91 18.42
C LEU A 327 -25.01 -1.75 19.91
N ASP A 328 -26.12 -1.08 20.20
CA ASP A 328 -26.64 -0.84 21.54
C ASP A 328 -28.15 -1.02 21.49
N VAL A 329 -28.64 -2.14 22.02
CA VAL A 329 -30.06 -2.55 21.99
C VAL A 329 -30.40 -3.35 23.25
N ALA A 330 -31.68 -3.54 23.55
CA ALA A 330 -32.11 -4.50 24.55
C ALA A 330 -32.38 -5.89 23.93
N LEU A 331 -32.21 -6.94 24.73
CA LEU A 331 -32.48 -8.34 24.33
C LEU A 331 -33.88 -8.84 24.74
N ASN A 332 -34.62 -8.04 25.51
CA ASN A 332 -35.93 -8.38 26.01
C ASN A 332 -36.89 -7.17 25.99
N GLY A 333 -38.18 -7.46 25.95
CA GLY A 333 -39.24 -6.45 26.02
C GLY A 333 -39.65 -6.12 27.46
N PRO A 334 -40.40 -5.03 27.68
CA PRO A 334 -40.85 -4.61 29.01
C PRO A 334 -41.80 -5.62 29.69
N GLU A 335 -42.47 -6.47 28.91
CA GLU A 335 -43.44 -7.48 29.37
C GLU A 335 -42.76 -8.81 29.78
N THR A 336 -41.44 -8.92 29.66
CA THR A 336 -40.71 -10.20 29.85
C THR A 336 -40.62 -10.54 31.34
N SER A 337 -40.93 -11.78 31.71
CA SER A 337 -40.83 -12.20 33.12
C SER A 337 -39.37 -12.24 33.60
N PRO A 338 -39.11 -12.15 34.92
CA PRO A 338 -37.76 -12.27 35.47
C PRO A 338 -37.08 -13.61 35.14
N GLU A 339 -37.84 -14.70 35.08
CA GLU A 339 -37.34 -16.04 34.77
C GLU A 339 -36.92 -16.15 33.30
N GLU A 340 -37.76 -15.68 32.37
CA GLU A 340 -37.41 -15.60 30.94
C GLU A 340 -36.22 -14.67 30.70
N THR A 341 -36.14 -13.57 31.46
CA THR A 341 -35.01 -12.64 31.38
C THR A 341 -33.69 -13.33 31.74
N ARG A 342 -33.66 -14.13 32.80
CA ARG A 342 -32.48 -14.92 33.17
C ARG A 342 -32.08 -15.92 32.06
N GLN A 343 -33.05 -16.63 31.49
CA GLN A 343 -32.79 -17.58 30.39
C GLN A 343 -32.23 -16.91 29.13
N LEU A 344 -32.75 -15.72 28.79
CA LEU A 344 -32.25 -14.90 27.68
C LEU A 344 -30.82 -14.42 27.92
N PHE A 345 -30.51 -13.96 29.14
CA PHE A 345 -29.17 -13.57 29.55
C PHE A 345 -28.17 -14.73 29.41
N GLU A 346 -28.46 -15.88 30.00
CA GLU A 346 -27.61 -17.07 29.92
C GLU A 346 -27.37 -17.51 28.46
N THR A 347 -28.42 -17.47 27.64
CA THR A 347 -28.32 -17.83 26.22
C THR A 347 -27.43 -16.86 25.46
N ALA A 348 -27.60 -15.55 25.66
CA ALA A 348 -26.78 -14.53 25.00
C ALA A 348 -25.32 -14.59 25.43
N ALA A 349 -25.06 -14.67 26.74
CA ALA A 349 -23.73 -14.82 27.32
C ALA A 349 -23.03 -16.08 26.75
N ARG A 350 -23.74 -17.21 26.67
CA ARG A 350 -23.20 -18.45 26.09
C ARG A 350 -22.82 -18.31 24.63
N ILE A 351 -23.63 -17.62 23.83
CA ILE A 351 -23.34 -17.38 22.40
C ILE A 351 -22.08 -16.55 22.24
N ILE A 352 -21.92 -15.48 23.03
CA ILE A 352 -20.77 -14.57 22.96
C ILE A 352 -19.50 -15.29 23.47
N TYR A 353 -19.58 -15.93 24.62
CA TYR A 353 -18.49 -16.70 25.21
C TYR A 353 -17.98 -17.80 24.26
N SER A 354 -18.91 -18.59 23.71
CA SER A 354 -18.57 -19.65 22.75
C SER A 354 -17.83 -19.12 21.52
N TRP A 355 -18.22 -17.93 21.03
CA TRP A 355 -17.51 -17.29 19.92
C TRP A 355 -16.10 -16.86 20.31
N GLY A 356 -15.93 -16.22 21.47
CA GLY A 356 -14.63 -15.79 21.99
C GLY A 356 -13.69 -16.97 22.21
N ARG A 357 -14.13 -17.95 23.00
CA ARG A 357 -13.37 -19.17 23.27
C ARG A 357 -12.96 -19.88 21.98
N TYR A 358 -13.87 -20.06 21.02
CA TYR A 358 -13.54 -20.70 19.75
C TYR A 358 -12.45 -19.95 18.97
N LYS A 359 -12.50 -18.60 18.95
CA LYS A 359 -11.53 -17.76 18.25
C LYS A 359 -10.15 -17.80 18.86
N TYR A 360 -10.08 -17.89 20.19
CA TYR A 360 -8.84 -17.84 20.94
C TYR A 360 -8.36 -19.20 21.47
N ARG A 361 -9.05 -20.31 21.20
CA ARG A 361 -8.72 -21.66 21.72
C ARG A 361 -7.28 -22.12 21.50
N ALA A 362 -6.66 -21.71 20.40
CA ALA A 362 -5.27 -22.07 20.09
C ALA A 362 -4.25 -21.21 20.86
N ILE A 363 -4.70 -20.03 21.32
CA ILE A 363 -3.90 -19.06 22.07
C ILE A 363 -4.07 -19.28 23.57
N PHE A 364 -5.30 -19.52 24.03
CA PHE A 364 -5.68 -19.75 25.43
C PHE A 364 -6.44 -21.08 25.57
N PRO A 365 -5.76 -22.24 25.42
CA PRO A 365 -6.40 -23.55 25.64
C PRO A 365 -6.91 -23.73 27.09
N GLU A 366 -6.34 -22.98 28.03
CA GLU A 366 -6.73 -22.92 29.44
C GLU A 366 -8.10 -22.25 29.69
N ALA A 367 -8.71 -21.60 28.69
CA ALA A 367 -10.03 -21.00 28.85
C ALA A 367 -11.11 -22.06 29.15
N PRO A 368 -11.90 -21.90 30.23
CA PRO A 368 -12.90 -22.88 30.70
C PRO A 368 -13.88 -23.34 29.61
N GLU A 369 -14.42 -24.56 29.71
CA GLU A 369 -15.46 -25.00 28.75
C GLU A 369 -16.81 -24.33 29.00
N GLY A 370 -17.16 -24.12 30.28
CA GLY A 370 -18.31 -23.33 30.73
C GLY A 370 -18.02 -21.83 30.72
N ILE A 371 -19.06 -21.03 30.94
CA ILE A 371 -18.91 -19.57 31.09
C ILE A 371 -18.42 -19.29 32.50
N GLU A 372 -17.20 -18.79 32.61
CA GLU A 372 -16.55 -18.42 33.88
C GLU A 372 -15.66 -17.21 33.63
N ASP A 373 -15.28 -16.52 34.72
CA ASP A 373 -14.30 -15.44 34.67
C ASP A 373 -12.97 -15.94 34.12
N PHE A 374 -12.46 -15.24 33.12
CA PHE A 374 -11.19 -15.61 32.49
C PHE A 374 -10.42 -14.38 32.04
N ARG A 375 -9.10 -14.38 32.30
CA ARG A 375 -8.20 -13.34 31.79
C ARG A 375 -6.92 -13.95 31.25
N GLY A 376 -6.74 -13.87 29.94
CA GLY A 376 -5.57 -14.34 29.22
C GLY A 376 -4.87 -13.21 28.49
N ARG A 377 -3.54 -13.13 28.66
CA ARG A 377 -2.71 -12.17 27.93
C ARG A 377 -1.48 -12.85 27.34
N ARG A 378 -1.31 -12.75 26.03
CA ARG A 378 -0.13 -13.20 25.28
C ARG A 378 0.28 -12.09 24.28
N PRO A 379 1.52 -12.08 23.79
CA PRO A 379 1.94 -11.06 22.82
C PRO A 379 0.99 -10.98 21.62
N GLY A 380 0.37 -9.81 21.43
CA GLY A 380 -0.57 -9.55 20.35
C GLY A 380 -1.98 -10.15 20.51
N TYR A 381 -2.30 -10.75 21.67
CA TYR A 381 -3.61 -11.32 21.96
C TYR A 381 -4.03 -11.09 23.42
N GLU A 382 -5.25 -10.61 23.62
CA GLU A 382 -5.86 -10.48 24.95
C GLU A 382 -7.29 -11.01 24.90
N LEU A 383 -7.71 -11.74 25.93
CA LEU A 383 -9.07 -12.20 26.12
C LEU A 383 -9.43 -12.01 27.59
N HIS A 384 -10.50 -11.27 27.83
CA HIS A 384 -11.05 -10.97 29.14
C HIS A 384 -12.54 -11.30 29.12
N VAL A 385 -12.98 -12.10 30.08
CA VAL A 385 -14.36 -12.50 30.30
C VAL A 385 -14.68 -12.27 31.76
N GLU A 386 -15.77 -11.55 32.02
CA GLU A 386 -16.39 -11.44 33.34
C GLU A 386 -17.84 -11.94 33.23
N TYR A 387 -18.26 -12.75 34.18
CA TYR A 387 -19.60 -13.33 34.20
C TYR A 387 -20.14 -13.39 35.64
N ASP A 388 -21.24 -12.67 35.87
CA ASP A 388 -21.99 -12.68 37.12
C ASP A 388 -23.44 -13.09 36.83
N GLU A 389 -23.79 -14.29 37.29
CA GLU A 389 -25.13 -14.88 37.14
C GLU A 389 -26.17 -14.21 38.05
N ASP A 390 -25.77 -13.76 39.25
CA ASP A 390 -26.68 -13.17 40.22
C ASP A 390 -27.13 -11.77 39.78
N SER A 391 -26.20 -10.98 39.22
CA SER A 391 -26.48 -9.63 38.71
C SER A 391 -26.90 -9.60 37.23
N ASN A 392 -26.88 -10.74 36.52
CA ASN A 392 -27.06 -10.82 35.06
C ASN A 392 -26.11 -9.86 34.32
N CYS A 393 -24.82 -9.92 34.65
CA CYS A 393 -23.78 -9.11 34.04
C CYS A 393 -22.78 -9.99 33.28
N PHE A 394 -22.45 -9.61 32.05
CA PHE A 394 -21.47 -10.30 31.23
C PHE A 394 -20.61 -9.30 30.47
N LEU A 395 -19.29 -9.51 30.45
CA LEU A 395 -18.33 -8.77 29.64
C LEU A 395 -17.48 -9.78 28.85
N LEU A 396 -17.30 -9.52 27.56
CA LEU A 396 -16.22 -10.08 26.77
C LEU A 396 -15.45 -8.93 26.12
N ASP A 397 -14.17 -8.79 26.46
CA ASP A 397 -13.25 -7.87 25.83
C ASP A 397 -12.05 -8.65 25.27
N CYS A 398 -11.75 -8.46 24.00
CA CYS A 398 -10.63 -9.16 23.38
C CYS A 398 -9.92 -8.33 22.32
N SER A 399 -8.61 -8.54 22.21
CA SER A 399 -7.77 -7.92 21.19
C SER A 399 -6.91 -8.93 20.46
N ARG A 400 -6.62 -8.65 19.19
CA ARG A 400 -5.72 -9.48 18.37
C ARG A 400 -4.99 -8.68 17.30
N ILE A 401 -3.78 -9.13 16.95
CA ILE A 401 -3.10 -8.70 15.72
C ILE A 401 -3.80 -9.23 14.46
N ASP A 402 -3.73 -8.47 13.36
CA ASP A 402 -4.14 -8.93 12.04
C ASP A 402 -3.01 -9.68 11.35
N SER A 403 -3.31 -10.85 10.76
CA SER A 403 -2.33 -11.69 10.09
C SER A 403 -2.02 -11.26 8.64
N LYS A 404 -2.79 -10.32 8.09
CA LYS A 404 -2.70 -9.88 6.68
C LYS A 404 -2.42 -8.39 6.55
N MET A 405 -2.82 -7.57 7.52
CA MET A 405 -2.60 -6.13 7.54
C MET A 405 -1.50 -5.79 8.55
N PRO A 406 -0.27 -5.50 8.10
CA PRO A 406 0.86 -5.24 8.99
C PRO A 406 0.60 -4.06 9.93
N GLY A 407 0.88 -4.26 11.22
CA GLY A 407 0.71 -3.21 12.24
C GLY A 407 -0.74 -2.95 12.66
N THR A 408 -1.71 -3.74 12.18
CA THR A 408 -3.12 -3.57 12.55
C THR A 408 -3.53 -4.45 13.73
N LEU A 409 -4.19 -3.83 14.70
CA LEU A 409 -4.83 -4.47 15.85
C LEU A 409 -6.35 -4.41 15.70
N TRP A 410 -7.04 -5.43 16.18
CA TRP A 410 -8.49 -5.50 16.26
C TRP A 410 -8.92 -5.65 17.71
N PHE A 411 -9.99 -4.97 18.08
CA PHE A 411 -10.59 -5.03 19.41
C PHE A 411 -12.08 -5.32 19.27
N THR A 412 -12.58 -6.25 20.07
CA THR A 412 -14.02 -6.54 20.15
C THR A 412 -14.40 -6.55 21.61
N GLU A 413 -15.33 -5.69 21.95
CA GLU A 413 -15.90 -5.57 23.28
C GLU A 413 -17.41 -5.81 23.20
N SER A 414 -17.94 -6.63 24.10
CA SER A 414 -19.37 -6.93 24.18
C SER A 414 -19.79 -7.03 25.63
N ARG A 415 -20.90 -6.37 25.97
CA ARG A 415 -21.45 -6.32 27.33
C ARG A 415 -22.91 -6.68 27.33
N ILE A 416 -23.35 -7.39 28.37
CA ILE A 416 -24.76 -7.53 28.71
C ILE A 416 -24.93 -7.06 30.15
N GLU A 417 -25.82 -6.10 30.36
CA GLU A 417 -26.13 -5.53 31.68
C GLU A 417 -27.63 -5.59 31.93
N ASN A 418 -28.06 -6.16 33.06
CA ASN A 418 -29.44 -6.09 33.51
C ASN A 418 -29.70 -4.79 34.28
N LYS A 419 -30.50 -3.90 33.71
CA LYS A 419 -30.97 -2.68 34.40
C LYS A 419 -32.46 -2.80 34.67
N ASN A 420 -32.81 -3.10 35.93
CA ASN A 420 -34.19 -3.22 36.40
C ASN A 420 -35.07 -4.15 35.56
N GLY A 421 -34.55 -5.32 35.17
CA GLY A 421 -35.26 -6.31 34.36
C GLY A 421 -35.09 -6.12 32.84
N ARG A 422 -34.36 -5.10 32.38
CA ARG A 422 -34.04 -4.90 30.97
C ARG A 422 -32.59 -5.27 30.68
N LEU A 423 -32.38 -6.23 29.79
CA LEU A 423 -31.06 -6.68 29.36
C LEU A 423 -30.53 -5.78 28.25
N LEU A 424 -29.63 -4.87 28.60
CA LEU A 424 -28.93 -4.02 27.64
C LEU A 424 -27.75 -4.78 27.04
N PHE A 425 -27.72 -4.89 25.73
CA PHE A 425 -26.67 -5.53 24.96
C PHE A 425 -25.91 -4.50 24.14
N PHE A 426 -24.63 -4.36 24.50
CA PHE A 426 -23.69 -3.51 23.81
C PHE A 426 -22.63 -4.37 23.11
N VAL A 427 -22.26 -3.98 21.90
CA VAL A 427 -21.10 -4.54 21.21
C VAL A 427 -20.44 -3.48 20.35
N ILE A 428 -19.12 -3.43 20.41
CA ILE A 428 -18.30 -2.57 19.58
C ILE A 428 -17.11 -3.35 19.03
N ASN A 429 -16.81 -3.12 17.75
CA ASN A 429 -15.62 -3.68 17.11
C ASN A 429 -14.80 -2.55 16.51
N THR A 430 -13.58 -2.38 17.00
CA THR A 430 -12.66 -1.31 16.56
C THR A 430 -11.36 -1.90 16.02
N SER A 431 -10.59 -1.04 15.36
CA SER A 431 -9.26 -1.37 14.84
C SER A 431 -8.31 -0.21 15.10
N SER A 432 -7.03 -0.52 15.30
CA SER A 432 -5.94 0.45 15.34
C SER A 432 -4.93 0.07 14.26
N ALA A 433 -4.66 0.96 13.31
CA ALA A 433 -3.78 0.67 12.18
C ALA A 433 -2.89 1.85 11.79
N PRO A 434 -1.75 1.61 11.10
CA PRO A 434 -0.97 2.69 10.49
C PRO A 434 -1.78 3.40 9.40
N GLU A 435 -1.55 4.70 9.21
CA GLU A 435 -2.19 5.55 8.18
C GLU A 435 -2.30 4.88 6.80
N THR A 436 -1.26 4.13 6.39
CA THR A 436 -1.20 3.41 5.10
C THR A 436 -2.22 2.27 4.96
N GLU A 437 -2.65 1.69 6.07
CA GLU A 437 -3.58 0.54 6.10
C GLU A 437 -5.02 0.95 6.44
N VAL A 438 -5.21 2.12 7.05
CA VAL A 438 -6.51 2.63 7.52
C VAL A 438 -7.55 2.68 6.39
N ALA A 439 -7.14 3.04 5.18
CA ALA A 439 -8.02 3.10 4.02
C ALA A 439 -8.60 1.73 3.61
N LYS A 440 -7.95 0.62 3.99
CA LYS A 440 -8.39 -0.76 3.67
C LYS A 440 -9.35 -1.32 4.72
N ILE A 441 -9.48 -0.67 5.88
CA ILE A 441 -10.37 -1.11 6.95
C ILE A 441 -11.82 -0.84 6.54
N SER A 442 -12.61 -1.91 6.49
CA SER A 442 -14.03 -1.88 6.18
C SER A 442 -14.88 -2.36 7.36
N PHE A 443 -16.20 -2.18 7.24
CA PHE A 443 -17.20 -2.63 8.20
C PHE A 443 -17.00 -4.11 8.60
N ARG A 444 -16.97 -4.40 9.90
CA ARG A 444 -16.83 -5.76 10.44
C ARG A 444 -17.72 -5.96 11.66
N LYS A 445 -18.86 -6.61 11.43
CA LYS A 445 -19.78 -7.09 12.47
C LYS A 445 -19.36 -8.46 13.01
N PRO A 446 -19.27 -8.66 14.33
CA PRO A 446 -19.05 -9.98 14.91
C PRO A 446 -20.17 -10.97 14.59
N LYS A 447 -19.83 -12.23 14.27
CA LYS A 447 -20.81 -13.24 13.85
C LYS A 447 -21.81 -13.63 14.92
N PHE A 448 -21.47 -13.47 16.20
CA PHE A 448 -22.38 -13.80 17.29
C PHE A 448 -23.62 -12.89 17.30
N VAL A 449 -23.53 -11.67 16.79
CA VAL A 449 -24.66 -10.73 16.73
C VAL A 449 -25.83 -11.32 15.93
N ASP A 450 -25.55 -11.96 14.80
CA ASP A 450 -26.59 -12.63 14.00
C ASP A 450 -27.15 -13.87 14.71
N ARG A 451 -26.29 -14.65 15.38
CA ARG A 451 -26.74 -15.82 16.15
C ARG A 451 -27.63 -15.44 17.33
N ILE A 452 -27.36 -14.31 18.00
CA ILE A 452 -28.22 -13.78 19.04
C ILE A 452 -29.56 -13.40 18.42
N ARG A 453 -29.57 -12.60 17.33
CA ARG A 453 -30.81 -12.19 16.63
C ARG A 453 -31.65 -13.38 16.14
N GLU A 454 -31.03 -14.51 15.79
CA GLU A 454 -31.73 -15.72 15.38
C GLU A 454 -32.43 -16.44 16.56
N GLN A 455 -31.95 -16.28 17.79
CA GLN A 455 -32.47 -16.97 18.98
C GLN A 455 -33.34 -16.07 19.87
N MET A 456 -33.12 -14.77 19.80
CA MET A 456 -33.85 -13.77 20.59
C MET A 456 -34.00 -12.48 19.78
N GLU A 457 -34.93 -11.64 20.21
CA GLU A 457 -35.33 -10.49 19.43
C GLU A 457 -34.73 -9.22 20.00
N PHE A 458 -34.15 -8.41 19.12
CA PHE A 458 -33.62 -7.12 19.53
C PHE A 458 -34.75 -6.11 19.75
N TYR A 459 -34.57 -5.30 20.78
CA TYR A 459 -35.46 -4.22 21.15
C TYR A 459 -34.68 -2.91 21.12
N ASP A 460 -35.06 -2.03 20.20
CA ASP A 460 -34.67 -0.62 20.26
C ASP A 460 -35.69 0.09 21.17
N VAL A 461 -36.49 1.01 20.63
CA VAL A 461 -37.74 1.48 21.26
C VAL A 461 -38.87 0.46 21.08
N VAL A 462 -38.89 -0.19 19.92
CA VAL A 462 -39.84 -1.25 19.56
C VAL A 462 -39.07 -2.53 19.24
N ARG A 463 -39.79 -3.65 19.26
CA ARG A 463 -39.29 -4.94 18.79
C ARG A 463 -38.84 -4.82 17.35
N MET A 464 -37.62 -5.23 17.08
CA MET A 464 -37.08 -5.30 15.72
C MET A 464 -37.74 -6.42 14.93
N PRO A 465 -38.25 -6.15 13.72
CA PRO A 465 -38.94 -7.16 12.92
C PRO A 465 -37.99 -8.29 12.48
N SER A 466 -38.42 -9.54 12.70
CA SER A 466 -37.76 -10.74 12.17
C SER A 466 -38.13 -11.00 10.70
N GLN A 467 -39.30 -10.55 10.28
CA GLN A 467 -39.80 -10.59 8.90
C GLN A 467 -40.23 -9.20 8.44
N LEU A 468 -40.21 -8.96 7.12
CA LEU A 468 -40.58 -7.67 6.57
C LEU A 468 -42.02 -7.30 6.96
N THR A 469 -42.17 -6.21 7.70
CA THR A 469 -43.48 -5.66 8.07
C THR A 469 -43.96 -4.75 6.94
N VAL A 470 -45.15 -5.05 6.41
CA VAL A 470 -45.82 -4.25 5.38
C VAL A 470 -46.93 -3.44 6.04
N ILE A 471 -46.87 -2.12 5.88
CA ILE A 471 -47.84 -1.16 6.41
C ILE A 471 -48.95 -1.01 5.38
N GLU A 472 -50.18 -1.34 5.78
CA GLU A 472 -51.36 -1.26 4.92
C GLU A 472 -52.42 -0.30 5.47
N THR A 473 -52.36 0.01 6.77
CA THR A 473 -53.33 0.88 7.45
C THR A 473 -52.73 2.20 7.93
N GLU A 474 -53.57 3.24 8.05
CA GLU A 474 -53.15 4.54 8.57
C GLU A 474 -52.75 4.48 10.06
N GLU A 475 -53.28 3.52 10.82
CA GLU A 475 -52.90 3.31 12.23
C GLU A 475 -51.47 2.77 12.36
N GLU A 476 -51.10 1.76 11.56
CA GLU A 476 -49.73 1.23 11.51
C GLU A 476 -48.73 2.31 11.08
N ARG A 477 -49.13 3.15 10.13
CA ARG A 477 -48.31 4.29 9.69
C ARG A 477 -48.05 5.27 10.83
N LYS A 478 -49.07 5.64 11.61
CA LYS A 478 -48.88 6.52 12.79
C LYS A 478 -47.94 5.91 13.83
N ARG A 479 -47.97 4.59 14.03
CA ARG A 479 -47.02 3.90 14.92
C ARG A 479 -45.58 4.00 14.40
N LEU A 480 -45.37 3.88 13.09
CA LEU A 480 -44.06 4.08 12.48
C LEU A 480 -43.58 5.52 12.60
N GLU A 481 -44.45 6.50 12.37
CA GLU A 481 -44.11 7.93 12.51
C GLU A 481 -43.68 8.25 13.95
N ASN A 482 -44.38 7.68 14.94
CA ASN A 482 -43.98 7.78 16.35
C ASN A 482 -42.61 7.15 16.63
N LEU A 483 -42.29 6.00 16.01
CA LEU A 483 -40.97 5.39 16.11
C LEU A 483 -39.88 6.29 15.50
N ILE A 484 -40.15 6.90 14.35
CA ILE A 484 -39.19 7.74 13.63
C ILE A 484 -38.78 8.96 14.47
N VAL A 485 -39.71 9.57 15.19
CA VAL A 485 -39.45 10.75 16.03
C VAL A 485 -39.08 10.42 17.47
N HIS A 486 -39.03 9.14 17.84
CA HIS A 486 -38.84 8.75 19.24
C HIS A 486 -37.43 9.14 19.74
N PRO A 487 -37.31 9.89 20.86
CA PRO A 487 -36.03 10.41 21.32
C PRO A 487 -35.05 9.33 21.80
N ALA A 488 -35.55 8.18 22.23
CA ALA A 488 -34.73 7.04 22.68
C ALA A 488 -34.36 6.06 21.55
N ARG A 489 -34.67 6.35 20.28
CA ARG A 489 -34.34 5.48 19.15
C ARG A 489 -32.84 5.53 18.87
N CYS A 490 -32.18 4.39 18.91
CA CYS A 490 -30.74 4.27 18.66
C CYS A 490 -30.42 3.80 17.23
N LEU A 491 -31.39 3.22 16.51
CA LEU A 491 -31.18 2.63 15.18
C LEU A 491 -31.89 3.39 14.05
N PRO A 492 -31.30 3.42 12.84
CA PRO A 492 -31.94 4.03 11.68
C PRO A 492 -33.19 3.26 11.25
N VAL A 493 -34.11 3.95 10.57
CA VAL A 493 -35.33 3.38 9.98
C VAL A 493 -35.30 3.59 8.47
N ILE A 494 -35.46 2.51 7.71
CA ILE A 494 -35.64 2.55 6.26
C ILE A 494 -37.10 2.25 5.95
N LEU A 495 -37.72 3.14 5.17
CA LEU A 495 -39.09 3.00 4.69
C LEU A 495 -39.08 2.88 3.16
N VAL A 496 -39.64 1.79 2.65
CA VAL A 496 -39.75 1.50 1.22
C VAL A 496 -41.20 1.65 0.77
N ASN A 497 -41.51 2.68 0.00
CA ASN A 497 -42.87 2.95 -0.43
C ASN A 497 -43.24 2.14 -1.68
N TRP A 498 -44.53 1.83 -1.80
CA TRP A 498 -45.10 1.16 -2.97
C TRP A 498 -45.04 2.05 -4.21
N ASP A 499 -44.69 1.47 -5.36
CA ASP A 499 -44.73 2.17 -6.65
C ASP A 499 -45.96 1.74 -7.44
N VAL A 500 -46.91 2.66 -7.63
CA VAL A 500 -48.12 2.40 -8.42
C VAL A 500 -47.80 2.18 -9.89
N GLN A 501 -46.76 2.84 -10.42
CA GLN A 501 -46.42 2.75 -11.84
C GLN A 501 -45.91 1.36 -12.24
N SER A 502 -45.10 0.73 -11.39
CA SER A 502 -44.59 -0.62 -11.62
C SER A 502 -45.42 -1.72 -10.94
N GLY A 503 -46.39 -1.36 -10.08
CA GLY A 503 -47.23 -2.31 -9.35
C GLY A 503 -46.44 -3.16 -8.33
N ARG A 504 -45.33 -2.62 -7.79
CA ARG A 504 -44.45 -3.31 -6.85
C ARG A 504 -43.61 -2.34 -6.01
N PHE A 505 -42.83 -2.85 -5.08
CA PHE A 505 -41.76 -2.08 -4.44
C PHE A 505 -40.55 -1.96 -5.37
N MET A 506 -39.93 -0.77 -5.41
CA MET A 506 -38.76 -0.49 -6.25
C MET A 506 -37.50 -1.25 -5.82
N ILE A 507 -37.45 -1.73 -4.57
CA ILE A 507 -36.34 -2.55 -4.05
C ILE A 507 -36.81 -3.76 -3.26
N HIS A 508 -35.96 -4.79 -3.18
CA HIS A 508 -36.20 -5.98 -2.36
C HIS A 508 -35.94 -5.68 -0.88
N ALA A 509 -36.97 -5.19 -0.18
CA ALA A 509 -36.89 -4.82 1.24
C ALA A 509 -36.61 -6.01 2.17
N ASP A 510 -37.04 -7.22 1.79
CA ASP A 510 -36.73 -8.49 2.47
C ASP A 510 -35.22 -8.79 2.46
N LYS A 511 -34.57 -8.67 1.30
CA LYS A 511 -33.11 -8.85 1.16
C LYS A 511 -32.35 -7.79 1.93
N LEU A 512 -32.88 -6.57 1.98
CA LEU A 512 -32.31 -5.47 2.75
C LEU A 512 -32.39 -5.77 4.26
N LEU A 513 -33.55 -6.18 4.77
CA LEU A 513 -33.75 -6.59 6.17
C LEU A 513 -32.80 -7.72 6.59
N ASN A 514 -32.57 -8.70 5.72
CA ASN A 514 -31.61 -9.78 5.99
C ASN A 514 -30.16 -9.27 6.09
N THR A 515 -29.83 -8.15 5.43
CA THR A 515 -28.47 -7.61 5.38
C THR A 515 -28.18 -6.65 6.54
N VAL A 516 -29.12 -5.75 6.85
CA VAL A 516 -28.92 -4.67 7.85
C VAL A 516 -29.83 -4.76 9.07
N GLY A 517 -30.77 -5.70 9.11
CA GLY A 517 -31.82 -5.76 10.12
C GLY A 517 -31.35 -6.02 11.56
N ALA A 518 -30.08 -6.33 11.77
CA ALA A 518 -29.49 -6.41 13.11
C ALA A 518 -29.15 -5.03 13.71
N PHE A 519 -29.11 -3.98 12.89
CA PHE A 519 -28.71 -2.62 13.29
C PHE A 519 -29.48 -1.53 12.52
N CYS A 520 -30.65 -1.86 11.96
CA CYS A 520 -31.50 -0.95 11.18
C CYS A 520 -32.92 -1.51 11.07
N HIS A 521 -33.94 -0.70 11.34
CA HIS A 521 -35.33 -1.08 11.07
C HIS A 521 -35.63 -0.97 9.58
N VAL A 522 -36.38 -1.92 9.01
CA VAL A 522 -36.78 -1.91 7.60
C VAL A 522 -38.26 -2.21 7.50
N TYR A 523 -39.02 -1.28 6.91
CA TYR A 523 -40.46 -1.37 6.71
C TYR A 523 -40.81 -1.14 5.24
N ALA A 524 -41.89 -1.76 4.79
CA ALA A 524 -42.48 -1.52 3.49
C ALA A 524 -43.85 -0.85 3.66
N ASP A 525 -44.15 0.17 2.86
CA ASP A 525 -45.36 0.99 3.03
C ASP A 525 -46.20 1.00 1.76
N ARG A 526 -47.43 0.46 1.83
CA ARG A 526 -48.41 0.47 0.73
C ARG A 526 -49.33 1.68 0.74
N THR A 527 -49.39 2.41 1.84
CA THR A 527 -50.20 3.63 1.97
C THR A 527 -49.61 4.76 1.13
N ARG A 528 -48.28 4.82 1.01
CA ARG A 528 -47.56 5.75 0.15
C ARG A 528 -47.24 5.13 -1.20
N GLN A 529 -47.70 5.79 -2.26
CA GLN A 529 -47.77 5.26 -3.61
C GLN A 529 -46.78 5.90 -4.61
N ASN A 530 -45.68 6.47 -4.11
CA ASN A 530 -44.71 7.24 -4.90
C ASN A 530 -43.41 6.49 -5.25
N GLY A 531 -43.26 5.23 -4.84
CA GLY A 531 -42.07 4.41 -5.10
C GLY A 531 -40.76 4.93 -4.48
N ALA A 532 -40.83 5.90 -3.57
CA ALA A 532 -39.67 6.50 -2.92
C ALA A 532 -39.11 5.62 -1.78
N VAL A 533 -37.84 5.86 -1.43
CA VAL A 533 -37.21 5.27 -0.25
C VAL A 533 -36.73 6.37 0.69
N GLY A 534 -37.17 6.31 1.94
CA GLY A 534 -36.74 7.22 3.00
C GLY A 534 -35.82 6.50 3.99
N VAL A 535 -34.75 7.18 4.42
CA VAL A 535 -33.87 6.74 5.51
C VAL A 535 -33.90 7.81 6.60
N TYR A 536 -34.31 7.41 7.79
CA TYR A 536 -34.41 8.29 8.96
C TYR A 536 -33.33 7.89 9.97
N TRP A 537 -32.41 8.81 10.24
CA TRP A 537 -31.26 8.58 11.10
C TRP A 537 -31.59 8.94 12.56
N PRO A 538 -31.01 8.23 13.55
CA PRO A 538 -31.22 8.51 14.98
C PRO A 538 -30.95 9.98 15.38
N ASP A 539 -30.00 10.63 14.72
CA ASP A 539 -29.61 12.02 14.97
C ASP A 539 -30.53 13.07 14.33
N GLY A 540 -31.68 12.64 13.79
CA GLY A 540 -32.68 13.51 13.16
C GLY A 540 -32.38 13.86 11.70
N ARG A 541 -31.27 13.40 11.12
CA ARG A 541 -31.05 13.53 9.68
C ARG A 541 -32.02 12.63 8.91
N GLU A 542 -32.37 13.06 7.71
CA GLU A 542 -33.22 12.28 6.80
C GLU A 542 -32.57 12.23 5.42
N SER A 543 -32.73 11.10 4.73
CA SER A 543 -32.28 10.93 3.34
C SER A 543 -33.42 10.38 2.52
N HIS A 544 -33.89 11.19 1.57
CA HIS A 544 -35.01 10.87 0.70
C HIS A 544 -34.51 10.59 -0.71
N PHE A 545 -34.95 9.46 -1.27
CA PHE A 545 -34.64 9.06 -2.63
C PHE A 545 -35.93 8.88 -3.40
N SER A 546 -36.10 9.69 -4.43
CA SER A 546 -37.24 9.60 -5.33
C SER A 546 -37.17 8.31 -6.18
N ARG A 547 -38.28 7.97 -6.81
CA ARG A 547 -38.32 6.88 -7.80
C ARG A 547 -37.27 7.06 -8.91
N GLU A 548 -37.03 8.29 -9.36
CA GLU A 548 -36.04 8.59 -10.40
C GLU A 548 -34.61 8.36 -9.91
N ASP A 549 -34.29 8.75 -8.67
CA ASP A 549 -32.96 8.50 -8.07
C ASP A 549 -32.66 7.00 -7.99
N ILE A 550 -33.67 6.20 -7.66
CA ILE A 550 -33.55 4.74 -7.61
C ILE A 550 -33.29 4.20 -9.02
N LEU A 551 -34.10 4.59 -10.01
CA LEU A 551 -33.98 4.14 -11.39
C LEU A 551 -32.68 4.57 -12.06
N ASN A 552 -32.06 5.67 -11.64
CA ASN A 552 -30.78 6.16 -12.15
C ASN A 552 -29.56 5.52 -11.48
N SER A 553 -29.75 4.69 -10.46
CA SER A 553 -28.64 4.04 -9.76
C SER A 553 -27.96 2.98 -10.63
N ARG A 554 -26.63 3.07 -10.78
CA ARG A 554 -25.82 2.14 -11.58
C ARG A 554 -24.53 1.80 -10.82
N PHE A 555 -23.97 0.61 -11.04
CA PHE A 555 -22.59 0.33 -10.65
C PHE A 555 -21.63 0.98 -11.65
N GLU A 556 -20.47 1.44 -11.17
CA GLU A 556 -19.40 1.99 -12.03
C GLU A 556 -18.85 0.93 -13.02
N TYR A 557 -18.87 -0.35 -12.63
CA TYR A 557 -18.40 -1.46 -13.46
C TYR A 557 -19.37 -2.65 -13.40
N ASN A 558 -20.11 -2.87 -14.49
CA ASN A 558 -21.02 -4.02 -14.62
C ASN A 558 -20.26 -5.25 -15.16
N ARG A 559 -19.77 -6.12 -14.27
CA ARG A 559 -19.11 -7.39 -14.66
C ARG A 559 -20.08 -8.55 -14.93
N LYS A 560 -21.39 -8.32 -14.88
CA LYS A 560 -22.42 -9.35 -15.02
C LYS A 560 -23.56 -8.86 -15.91
N VAL A 561 -24.25 -9.82 -16.56
CA VAL A 561 -25.51 -9.59 -17.26
C VAL A 561 -26.62 -9.54 -16.21
N PHE A 562 -27.35 -8.43 -16.16
CA PHE A 562 -28.45 -8.19 -15.22
C PHE A 562 -29.79 -8.20 -15.96
N THR A 563 -30.86 -8.62 -15.28
CA THR A 563 -32.21 -8.33 -15.76
C THR A 563 -32.49 -6.82 -15.65
N ALA A 564 -33.45 -6.29 -16.42
CA ALA A 564 -33.77 -4.85 -16.43
C ALA A 564 -34.06 -4.26 -15.03
N GLU A 565 -34.56 -5.09 -14.11
CA GLU A 565 -34.90 -4.73 -12.73
C GLU A 565 -33.65 -4.72 -11.83
N GLN A 566 -32.72 -5.65 -12.05
CA GLN A 566 -31.46 -5.73 -11.33
C GLN A 566 -30.48 -4.59 -11.69
N ILE A 567 -30.69 -3.93 -12.84
CA ILE A 567 -29.84 -2.82 -13.31
C ILE A 567 -29.83 -1.65 -12.33
N TYR A 568 -30.92 -1.40 -11.62
CA TYR A 568 -31.06 -0.27 -10.71
C TYR A 568 -31.28 -0.70 -9.25
N GLU A 569 -32.01 -1.80 -9.01
CA GLU A 569 -32.34 -2.26 -7.67
C GLU A 569 -31.07 -2.65 -6.89
N LEU A 570 -30.22 -3.46 -7.50
CA LEU A 570 -29.03 -4.00 -6.84
C LEU A 570 -28.01 -2.89 -6.51
N PRO A 571 -27.65 -1.97 -7.43
CA PRO A 571 -26.84 -0.81 -7.09
C PRO A 571 -27.42 0.05 -5.98
N PHE A 572 -28.73 0.34 -6.03
CA PHE A 572 -29.35 1.20 -5.02
C PHE A 572 -29.42 0.52 -3.65
N ARG A 573 -29.73 -0.77 -3.59
CA ARG A 573 -29.70 -1.53 -2.33
C ARG A 573 -28.29 -1.61 -1.74
N HIS A 574 -27.25 -1.77 -2.57
CA HIS A 574 -25.86 -1.67 -2.12
C HIS A 574 -25.54 -0.29 -1.55
N LYS A 575 -25.97 0.79 -2.23
CA LYS A 575 -25.84 2.16 -1.73
C LYS A 575 -26.48 2.33 -0.36
N LEU A 576 -27.70 1.83 -0.14
CA LEU A 576 -28.37 1.87 1.17
C LEU A 576 -27.58 1.10 2.24
N VAL A 577 -27.14 -0.12 1.93
CA VAL A 577 -26.34 -0.92 2.87
C VAL A 577 -25.05 -0.19 3.26
N ASP A 578 -24.36 0.41 2.30
CA ASP A 578 -23.12 1.14 2.56
C ASP A 578 -23.36 2.43 3.35
N MET A 579 -24.47 3.14 3.11
CA MET A 579 -24.88 4.28 3.93
C MET A 579 -25.11 3.89 5.40
N VAL A 580 -25.86 2.81 5.65
CA VAL A 580 -26.13 2.35 7.02
C VAL A 580 -24.84 1.88 7.70
N ARG A 581 -23.98 1.13 6.98
CA ARG A 581 -22.66 0.72 7.49
C ARG A 581 -21.75 1.89 7.80
N ALA A 582 -21.71 2.92 6.95
CA ALA A 582 -20.89 4.10 7.16
C ALA A 582 -21.35 4.91 8.38
N CYS A 583 -22.66 5.01 8.61
CA CYS A 583 -23.21 5.62 9.81
C CYS A 583 -22.86 4.80 11.07
N ASN A 584 -23.01 3.47 10.99
CA ASN A 584 -22.68 2.56 12.09
C ASN A 584 -21.18 2.56 12.44
N ASN A 585 -20.31 2.74 11.46
CA ASN A 585 -18.86 2.81 11.66
C ASN A 585 -18.41 4.01 12.49
N GLY A 586 -19.30 4.93 12.88
CA GLY A 586 -18.98 6.05 13.76
C GLY A 586 -17.70 6.77 13.34
N ARG A 587 -17.78 7.77 12.45
CA ARG A 587 -16.68 8.74 12.43
C ARG A 587 -16.64 9.35 13.83
N LEU A 588 -15.67 8.95 14.65
CA LEU A 588 -15.32 9.65 15.89
C LEU A 588 -15.33 11.14 15.55
N LYS A 589 -16.26 11.89 16.15
CA LYS A 589 -16.19 13.34 16.13
C LYS A 589 -15.02 13.78 16.99
#